data_AF-A0A0K0FBL6-F1
#
_entry.id   AF-A0A0K0FBL6-F1
#
_cell.length_a   1.000
_cell.length_b   1.000
_cell.length_c   1.000
_cell.angle_alpha   90.00
_cell.angle_beta   90.00
_cell.angle_gamma   90.00
#
_symmetry.space_group_name_H-M   'P 1'
#
loop_
_entity.id
_entity.type
_entity.pdbx_description
1 polymer ?
#
loop_
_entity_poly.entity_id
_entity_poly.type
_entity_poly.pdbx_seq_one_letter_code
_entity_poly.pdbx_strand_id
1 'polypeptide(L)'
;MYTKVSKQLKYKRTKNLSFSLEFKMKYFSIIIVLAMVIFVTINARKRPCRTTPRRTTPDPKEWHSWDGKYPLDAIYIAKEATRLFKKCGYNNFKFLKVTKMEKRILLGTWRYKVDYNAQRCEVIQKPKPCKNKKKYEPDIEIKFEKCQKGYKKFQAIFRDNIIHSSLRLNVTNLENSNSCALVIKYNPR
;
A
#
# COMPACT_ATOMS: atom_id res chain seq x y z
N MET A 1 58.92 -87.66 5.28
CA MET A 1 59.76 -87.16 4.18
C MET A 1 58.85 -86.41 3.20
N TYR A 2 59.34 -85.29 2.69
CA TYR A 2 58.58 -84.16 2.14
C TYR A 2 57.81 -84.36 0.82
N THR A 3 56.93 -83.37 0.56
CA THR A 3 56.27 -82.96 -0.71
C THR A 3 54.88 -83.57 -0.96
N LYS A 4 53.84 -82.86 -1.42
CA LYS A 4 53.80 -81.73 -2.35
C LYS A 4 52.44 -81.02 -2.27
N VAL A 5 52.41 -79.87 -1.62
CA VAL A 5 51.47 -78.77 -1.89
C VAL A 5 51.83 -78.22 -3.29
N SER A 6 50.90 -78.05 -4.24
CA SER A 6 51.06 -77.07 -5.36
C SER A 6 50.03 -77.07 -6.50
N LYS A 7 48.87 -77.77 -6.46
CA LYS A 7 47.98 -77.79 -7.66
C LYS A 7 46.55 -77.26 -7.51
N GLN A 8 46.14 -76.70 -6.37
CA GLN A 8 44.76 -76.21 -6.20
C GLN A 8 44.57 -74.68 -6.26
N LEU A 9 45.62 -73.88 -6.51
CA LEU A 9 45.53 -72.42 -6.45
C LEU A 9 45.41 -71.69 -7.79
N LYS A 10 45.45 -72.38 -8.94
CA LYS A 10 45.49 -71.71 -10.25
C LYS A 10 44.17 -71.62 -11.03
N TYR A 11 43.09 -72.30 -10.62
CA TYR A 11 41.85 -72.32 -11.42
C TYR A 11 40.71 -71.44 -10.87
N LYS A 12 40.81 -70.93 -9.63
CA LYS A 12 39.69 -70.22 -8.97
C LYS A 12 39.83 -68.69 -8.89
N ARG A 13 40.86 -68.11 -9.52
CA ARG A 13 41.18 -66.66 -9.40
C ARG A 13 40.94 -65.83 -10.67
N THR A 14 40.50 -66.44 -11.76
CA THR A 14 40.29 -65.71 -13.05
C THR A 14 38.82 -65.45 -13.37
N LYS A 15 37.85 -66.08 -12.70
CA LYS A 15 36.42 -65.84 -12.97
C LYS A 15 35.77 -64.74 -12.12
N ASN A 16 36.39 -64.31 -11.02
CA ASN A 16 35.83 -63.25 -10.17
C ASN A 16 36.39 -61.85 -10.48
N LEU A 17 37.44 -61.74 -11.29
CA LEU A 17 38.00 -60.43 -11.66
C LEU A 17 37.32 -59.82 -12.90
N SER A 18 36.81 -60.62 -13.83
CA SER A 18 36.10 -60.10 -15.01
C SER A 18 34.68 -59.64 -14.68
N PHE A 19 33.98 -60.31 -13.75
CA PHE A 19 32.60 -59.95 -13.39
C PHE A 19 32.51 -58.65 -12.56
N SER A 20 33.58 -58.28 -11.84
CA SER A 20 33.64 -57.06 -11.03
C SER A 20 33.92 -55.79 -11.85
N LEU A 21 34.58 -55.93 -13.01
CA LEU A 21 34.96 -54.81 -13.88
C LEU A 21 33.84 -54.44 -14.89
N GLU A 22 33.07 -55.40 -15.38
CA GLU A 22 31.94 -55.12 -16.28
C GLU A 22 30.75 -54.46 -15.57
N PHE A 23 30.51 -54.79 -14.30
CA PHE A 23 29.55 -54.07 -13.47
C PHE A 23 30.02 -52.63 -13.18
N LYS A 24 31.31 -52.40 -12.92
CA LYS A 24 31.81 -51.04 -12.68
C LYS A 24 31.63 -50.13 -13.90
N MET A 25 31.97 -50.56 -15.12
CA MET A 25 31.87 -49.68 -16.29
C MET A 25 30.43 -49.28 -16.65
N LYS A 26 29.45 -50.19 -16.48
CA LYS A 26 28.03 -49.89 -16.76
C LYS A 26 27.45 -48.88 -15.76
N TYR A 27 27.74 -49.04 -14.47
CA TYR A 27 27.27 -48.10 -13.44
C TYR A 27 27.98 -46.74 -13.53
N PHE A 28 29.25 -46.70 -13.94
CA PHE A 28 29.94 -45.42 -14.19
C PHE A 28 29.27 -44.63 -15.31
N SER A 29 28.85 -45.28 -16.40
CA SER A 29 28.13 -44.59 -17.48
C SER A 29 26.80 -43.98 -17.01
N ILE A 30 26.03 -44.72 -16.20
CA ILE A 30 24.76 -44.25 -15.63
C ILE A 30 25.01 -43.08 -14.66
N ILE A 31 26.03 -43.16 -13.80
CA ILE A 31 26.38 -42.10 -12.86
C ILE A 31 26.81 -40.82 -13.60
N ILE A 32 27.57 -40.93 -14.69
CA ILE A 32 27.99 -39.78 -15.50
C ILE A 32 26.77 -39.12 -16.18
N VAL A 33 25.86 -39.91 -16.75
CA VAL A 33 24.63 -39.38 -17.37
C VAL A 33 23.74 -38.70 -16.32
N LEU A 34 23.57 -39.31 -15.14
CA LEU A 34 22.79 -38.73 -14.05
C LEU A 34 23.40 -37.41 -13.53
N ALA A 35 24.73 -37.36 -13.40
CA ALA A 35 25.46 -36.17 -12.99
C ALA A 35 25.35 -35.03 -14.02
N MET A 36 25.42 -35.34 -15.32
CA MET A 36 25.20 -34.37 -16.41
C MET A 36 23.78 -33.78 -16.36
N VAL A 37 22.74 -34.61 -16.16
CA VAL A 37 21.35 -34.13 -16.04
C VAL A 37 21.17 -33.24 -14.81
N ILE A 38 21.77 -33.59 -13.67
CA ILE A 38 21.74 -32.76 -12.46
C ILE A 38 22.50 -31.44 -12.70
N PHE A 39 23.67 -31.47 -13.34
CA PHE A 39 24.46 -30.27 -13.61
C PHE A 39 23.75 -29.32 -14.60
N VAL A 40 23.13 -29.85 -15.65
CA VAL A 40 22.35 -29.06 -16.62
C VAL A 40 21.08 -28.47 -15.96
N THR A 41 20.40 -29.21 -15.08
CA THR A 41 19.23 -28.69 -14.36
C THR A 41 19.60 -27.64 -13.30
N ILE A 42 20.74 -27.77 -12.61
CA ILE A 42 21.26 -26.75 -11.70
C ILE A 42 21.75 -25.51 -12.46
N ASN A 43 22.43 -25.66 -13.60
CA ASN A 43 22.85 -24.52 -14.42
C ASN A 43 21.68 -23.82 -15.12
N ALA A 44 20.59 -24.54 -15.45
CA ALA A 44 19.35 -23.91 -15.90
C ALA A 44 18.63 -23.14 -14.78
N ARG A 45 18.85 -23.49 -13.50
CA ARG A 45 18.43 -22.69 -12.33
C ARG A 45 19.36 -21.51 -12.04
N LYS A 46 20.62 -21.56 -12.50
CA LYS A 46 21.50 -20.39 -12.59
C LYS A 46 21.25 -19.61 -13.90
N ARG A 47 19.98 -19.32 -14.18
CA ARG A 47 19.72 -18.07 -14.90
C ARG A 47 20.30 -16.96 -14.03
N PRO A 48 21.00 -15.94 -14.59
CA PRO A 48 21.10 -14.69 -13.87
C PRO A 48 19.66 -14.38 -13.48
N CYS A 49 19.40 -14.34 -12.17
CA CYS A 49 18.14 -13.87 -11.63
C CYS A 49 17.83 -12.66 -12.50
N ARG A 50 16.77 -12.77 -13.33
CA ARG A 50 16.38 -11.68 -14.24
C ARG A 50 16.59 -10.46 -13.38
N THR A 51 17.47 -9.57 -13.81
CA THR A 51 17.51 -8.23 -13.27
C THR A 51 16.11 -7.76 -13.58
N THR A 52 15.17 -8.00 -12.65
CA THR A 52 13.96 -7.23 -12.54
C THR A 52 14.50 -5.84 -12.74
N PRO A 53 14.10 -5.11 -13.81
CA PRO A 53 14.43 -3.71 -13.85
C PRO A 53 14.00 -3.25 -12.48
N ARG A 54 14.97 -2.80 -11.67
CA ARG A 54 14.70 -2.22 -10.37
C ARG A 54 13.82 -1.07 -10.78
N ARG A 55 12.51 -1.29 -10.71
CA ARG A 55 11.52 -0.27 -10.92
C ARG A 55 11.82 0.59 -9.71
N THR A 56 12.66 1.59 -9.91
CA THR A 56 12.77 2.77 -9.09
C THR A 56 11.43 3.49 -9.23
N THR A 57 10.34 2.79 -8.87
CA THR A 57 9.17 3.42 -8.34
C THR A 57 9.73 4.03 -7.07
N PRO A 58 9.92 5.35 -7.01
CA PRO A 58 10.40 5.97 -5.80
C PRO A 58 9.46 5.50 -4.69
N ASP A 59 10.01 5.02 -3.58
CA ASP A 59 9.20 4.73 -2.41
C ASP A 59 8.26 5.91 -2.18
N PRO A 60 6.98 5.66 -1.84
CA PRO A 60 5.98 6.71 -1.77
C PRO A 60 6.52 7.82 -0.88
N LYS A 61 6.85 8.97 -1.49
CA LYS A 61 7.58 10.06 -0.82
C LYS A 61 6.97 10.31 0.55
N GLU A 62 7.84 10.47 1.53
CA GLU A 62 7.45 10.73 2.91
C GLU A 62 6.56 11.98 3.00
N TRP A 63 5.79 12.05 4.07
CA TRP A 63 5.03 13.26 4.38
C TRP A 63 6.01 14.34 4.83
N HIS A 64 5.99 15.49 4.15
CA HIS A 64 6.79 16.64 4.52
C HIS A 64 5.91 17.73 5.11
N SER A 65 6.45 18.49 6.06
CA SER A 65 5.76 19.64 6.61
C SER A 65 5.37 20.63 5.51
N TRP A 66 4.25 21.32 5.73
CA TRP A 66 3.69 22.28 4.82
C TRP A 66 3.15 23.49 5.61
N ASP A 67 3.33 24.68 5.06
CA ASP A 67 2.94 25.96 5.66
C ASP A 67 1.41 26.19 5.70
N GLY A 68 0.65 25.40 4.93
CA GLY A 68 -0.81 25.40 4.97
C GLY A 68 -1.49 26.58 4.29
N LYS A 69 -0.74 27.39 3.53
CA LYS A 69 -1.28 28.57 2.81
C LYS A 69 -1.37 28.34 1.30
N TYR A 70 -0.28 27.86 0.69
CA TYR A 70 -0.20 27.66 -0.77
C TYR A 70 0.17 26.21 -1.11
N PRO A 71 -0.47 25.57 -2.10
CA PRO A 71 -1.50 26.10 -3.01
C PRO A 71 -2.93 26.07 -2.46
N LEU A 72 -3.15 25.46 -1.30
CA LEU A 72 -4.48 25.31 -0.68
C LEU A 72 -4.46 25.79 0.76
N ASP A 73 -5.55 26.36 1.26
CA ASP A 73 -5.61 26.72 2.68
C ASP A 73 -5.96 25.48 3.52
N ALA A 74 -5.08 25.11 4.46
CA ALA A 74 -5.29 23.97 5.35
C ALA A 74 -6.52 24.14 6.27
N ILE A 75 -6.80 25.37 6.72
CA ILE A 75 -7.98 25.71 7.51
C ILE A 75 -9.24 25.51 6.67
N TYR A 76 -9.20 25.91 5.41
CA TYR A 76 -10.30 25.69 4.48
C TYR A 76 -10.57 24.20 4.27
N ILE A 77 -9.52 23.40 4.01
CA ILE A 77 -9.63 21.94 3.89
C ILE A 77 -10.29 21.35 5.14
N ALA A 78 -9.83 21.72 6.34
CA ALA A 78 -10.37 21.19 7.59
C ALA A 78 -11.84 21.58 7.82
N LYS A 79 -12.23 22.82 7.48
CA LYS A 79 -13.63 23.27 7.58
C LYS A 79 -14.54 22.50 6.62
N GLU A 80 -14.13 22.36 5.36
CA GLU A 80 -14.90 21.60 4.35
C GLU A 80 -14.94 20.11 4.68
N ALA A 81 -13.85 19.53 5.19
CA ALA A 81 -13.83 18.16 5.68
C ALA A 81 -14.83 17.94 6.83
N THR A 82 -14.90 18.88 7.76
CA THR A 82 -15.85 18.84 8.88
C THR A 82 -17.31 18.93 8.38
N ARG A 83 -17.58 19.81 7.40
CA ARG A 83 -18.90 19.92 6.76
C ARG A 83 -19.27 18.65 6.00
N LEU A 84 -18.32 18.08 5.27
CA LEU A 84 -18.49 16.82 4.55
C LEU A 84 -18.86 15.69 5.51
N PHE A 85 -18.17 15.56 6.65
CA PHE A 85 -18.45 14.51 7.63
C PHE A 85 -19.92 14.51 8.09
N LYS A 86 -20.48 15.71 8.35
CA LYS A 86 -21.92 15.86 8.61
C LYS A 86 -22.78 15.40 7.42
N LYS A 87 -22.46 15.86 6.21
CA LYS A 87 -23.22 15.50 4.99
C LYS A 87 -23.29 14.00 4.75
N CYS A 88 -22.32 13.24 5.26
CA CYS A 88 -22.30 11.79 5.18
C CYS A 88 -23.13 11.07 6.25
N GLY A 89 -23.92 11.82 7.05
CA GLY A 89 -24.83 11.27 8.06
C GLY A 89 -24.22 11.13 9.46
N TYR A 90 -22.97 11.57 9.66
CA TYR A 90 -22.35 11.55 10.98
C TYR A 90 -22.77 12.75 11.85
N ASN A 91 -22.40 12.67 13.14
CA ASN A 91 -22.61 13.76 14.09
C ASN A 91 -22.05 15.09 13.59
N ASN A 92 -22.65 16.18 14.07
CA ASN A 92 -22.22 17.53 13.76
C ASN A 92 -20.99 17.90 14.59
N PHE A 93 -19.99 18.46 13.91
CA PHE A 93 -18.78 18.95 14.54
C PHE A 93 -18.52 20.40 14.14
N LYS A 94 -18.04 21.20 15.10
CA LYS A 94 -17.50 22.54 14.89
C LYS A 94 -15.98 22.45 14.82
N PHE A 95 -15.41 22.86 13.69
CA PHE A 95 -13.97 22.99 13.54
C PHE A 95 -13.38 23.93 14.61
N LEU A 96 -12.26 23.56 15.21
CA LEU A 96 -11.55 24.38 16.20
C LEU A 96 -10.23 24.91 15.64
N LYS A 97 -9.26 24.02 15.39
CA LYS A 97 -7.93 24.37 14.93
C LYS A 97 -7.26 23.24 14.18
N VAL A 98 -6.36 23.61 13.27
CA VAL A 98 -5.41 22.68 12.64
C VAL A 98 -4.28 22.39 13.63
N THR A 99 -3.84 21.13 13.68
CA THR A 99 -2.75 20.68 14.56
C THR A 99 -1.52 20.24 13.77
N LYS A 100 -1.71 19.64 12.59
CA LYS A 100 -0.62 19.19 11.73
C LYS A 100 -0.95 19.40 10.26
N MET A 101 0.04 19.82 9.48
CA MET A 101 -0.07 20.08 8.05
C MET A 101 1.09 19.40 7.35
N GLU A 102 0.77 18.46 6.47
CA GLU A 102 1.77 17.71 5.73
C GLU A 102 1.37 17.57 4.27
N LYS A 103 2.34 17.46 3.38
CA LYS A 103 2.12 17.19 1.97
C LYS A 103 3.08 16.13 1.46
N ARG A 104 2.66 15.43 0.41
CA ARG A 104 3.53 14.53 -0.36
C ARG A 104 3.07 14.40 -1.79
N ILE A 105 3.97 13.94 -2.65
CA ILE A 105 3.63 13.52 -4.01
C ILE A 105 3.51 12.00 -4.00
N LEU A 106 2.38 11.50 -4.48
CA LEU A 106 2.16 10.07 -4.63
C LEU A 106 1.57 9.79 -6.01
N LEU A 107 2.27 8.98 -6.81
CA LEU A 107 1.91 8.65 -8.19
C LEU A 107 1.69 9.93 -9.04
N GLY A 108 2.62 10.89 -8.95
CA GLY A 108 2.55 12.15 -9.70
C GLY A 108 1.49 13.16 -9.22
N THR A 109 0.72 12.84 -8.18
CA THR A 109 -0.35 13.72 -7.65
C THR A 109 -0.01 14.25 -6.26
N TRP A 110 -0.30 15.53 -6.02
CA TRP A 110 -0.13 16.12 -4.70
C TRP A 110 -1.23 15.63 -3.76
N ARG A 111 -0.81 15.31 -2.53
CA ARG A 111 -1.71 15.00 -1.41
C ARG A 111 -1.36 15.91 -0.26
N TYR A 112 -2.39 16.54 0.30
CA TYR A 112 -2.31 17.43 1.45
C TYR A 112 -3.07 16.76 2.58
N LYS A 113 -2.38 16.53 3.70
CA LYS A 113 -2.92 15.94 4.91
C LYS A 113 -2.98 17.01 5.98
N VAL A 114 -4.15 17.14 6.57
CA VAL A 114 -4.44 18.12 7.63
C VAL A 114 -5.02 17.36 8.80
N ASP A 115 -4.27 17.27 9.89
CA ASP A 115 -4.82 16.80 11.16
C ASP A 115 -5.37 18.01 11.91
N TYR A 116 -6.57 17.88 12.49
CA TYR A 116 -7.26 18.99 13.14
C TYR A 116 -8.16 18.52 14.28
N ASN A 117 -8.50 19.45 15.16
CA ASN A 117 -9.44 19.23 16.25
C ASN A 117 -10.81 19.82 15.90
N ALA A 118 -11.87 19.08 16.21
CA ALA A 118 -13.24 19.55 16.09
C ALA A 118 -14.08 19.13 17.29
N GLN A 119 -15.05 19.95 17.67
CA GLN A 119 -15.90 19.74 18.83
C GLN A 119 -17.28 19.25 18.40
N ARG A 120 -17.82 18.21 19.04
CA ARG A 120 -19.18 17.74 18.75
C ARG A 120 -20.18 18.77 19.23
N CYS A 121 -21.10 19.16 18.38
CA CYS A 121 -22.13 20.14 18.70
C CYS A 121 -23.49 19.69 18.18
N GLU A 122 -24.54 20.03 18.91
CA GLU A 122 -25.92 19.99 18.43
C GLU A 122 -26.17 21.18 17.51
N VAL A 123 -26.99 20.96 16.49
CA VAL A 123 -27.30 21.97 15.49
C VAL A 123 -28.80 22.15 15.38
N ILE A 124 -29.21 23.40 15.32
CA ILE A 124 -30.55 23.78 14.89
C ILE A 124 -30.42 24.30 13.48
N GLN A 125 -31.21 23.73 12.57
CA GLN A 125 -31.39 24.27 11.23
C GLN A 125 -32.43 25.38 11.32
N LYS A 126 -32.02 26.63 11.12
CA LYS A 126 -32.97 27.75 11.03
C LYS A 126 -33.04 28.20 9.56
N PRO A 127 -34.24 28.33 8.98
CA PRO A 127 -34.37 28.93 7.65
C PRO A 127 -33.84 30.36 7.73
N LYS A 128 -32.96 30.77 6.80
CA LYS A 128 -32.56 32.18 6.73
C LYS A 128 -33.80 33.01 6.40
N PRO A 129 -33.99 34.19 7.04
CA PRO A 129 -35.01 35.12 6.61
C PRO A 129 -34.66 35.60 5.19
N CYS A 130 -35.45 35.18 4.20
CA CYS A 130 -35.31 35.62 2.82
C CYS A 130 -35.54 37.13 2.76
N LYS A 131 -34.49 37.92 2.51
CA LYS A 131 -34.63 39.37 2.31
C LYS A 131 -35.25 39.74 0.95
N ASN A 132 -35.43 38.81 0.01
CA ASN A 132 -35.99 39.09 -1.31
C ASN A 132 -36.91 37.95 -1.82
N LYS A 133 -38.11 38.33 -2.29
CA LYS A 133 -39.20 37.48 -2.79
C LYS A 133 -38.90 36.80 -4.15
N LYS A 134 -37.78 36.11 -4.33
CA LYS A 134 -37.56 35.26 -5.52
C LYS A 134 -37.56 33.79 -5.10
N LYS A 135 -38.22 32.94 -5.91
CA LYS A 135 -38.36 31.48 -5.79
C LYS A 135 -37.00 30.76 -5.74
N TYR A 136 -36.25 30.92 -4.65
CA TYR A 136 -35.04 30.17 -4.35
C TYR A 136 -35.30 29.34 -3.11
N GLU A 137 -34.81 28.09 -3.10
CA GLU A 137 -34.83 27.25 -1.91
C GLU A 137 -34.25 28.03 -0.72
N PRO A 138 -34.91 27.98 0.47
CA PRO A 138 -34.45 28.72 1.62
C PRO A 138 -33.07 28.23 2.02
N ASP A 139 -32.10 29.13 1.95
CA ASP A 139 -30.74 28.91 2.45
C ASP A 139 -30.83 28.52 3.94
N ILE A 140 -30.45 27.29 4.28
CA ILE A 140 -30.51 26.80 5.66
C ILE A 140 -29.26 27.27 6.40
N GLU A 141 -29.41 28.10 7.43
CA GLU A 141 -28.31 28.45 8.32
C GLU A 141 -28.18 27.37 9.41
N ILE A 142 -27.04 26.69 9.44
CA ILE A 142 -26.71 25.75 10.50
C ILE A 142 -26.12 26.54 11.67
N LYS A 143 -26.87 26.68 12.76
CA LYS A 143 -26.36 27.27 14.01
C LYS A 143 -26.03 26.17 15.00
N PHE A 144 -24.85 26.27 15.61
CA PHE A 144 -24.45 25.41 16.73
C PHE A 144 -25.04 25.98 18.01
N GLU A 145 -25.77 25.17 18.77
CA GLU A 145 -26.41 25.62 20.01
C GLU A 145 -25.62 25.15 21.22
N LYS A 146 -25.49 23.83 21.39
CA LYS A 146 -24.76 23.21 22.50
C LYS A 146 -23.60 22.38 21.97
N CYS A 147 -22.40 22.65 22.47
CA CYS A 147 -21.20 21.89 22.15
C CYS A 147 -20.78 21.05 23.36
N GLN A 148 -20.53 19.77 23.14
CA GLN A 148 -20.07 18.86 24.19
C GLN A 148 -18.66 19.26 24.66
N LYS A 149 -18.34 19.02 25.93
CA LYS A 149 -16.98 19.28 26.44
C LYS A 149 -15.96 18.38 25.73
N GLY A 150 -14.77 18.94 25.50
CA GLY A 150 -13.66 18.25 24.83
C GLY A 150 -13.66 18.43 23.30
N TYR A 151 -12.69 17.80 22.66
CA TYR A 151 -12.55 17.81 21.21
C TYR A 151 -12.25 16.40 20.71
N LYS A 152 -12.52 16.19 19.43
CA LYS A 152 -12.24 14.97 18.69
C LYS A 152 -11.19 15.27 17.63
N LYS A 153 -10.31 14.31 17.37
CA LYS A 153 -9.25 14.44 16.36
C LYS A 153 -9.73 13.93 15.02
N PHE A 154 -9.45 14.69 13.98
CA PHE A 154 -9.78 14.35 12.60
C PHE A 154 -8.55 14.48 11.72
N GLN A 155 -8.57 13.74 10.62
CA GLN A 155 -7.62 13.84 9.54
C GLN A 155 -8.37 14.08 8.24
N ALA A 156 -8.01 15.13 7.53
CA ALA A 156 -8.43 15.39 6.17
C ALA A 156 -7.28 15.08 5.21
N ILE A 157 -7.56 14.36 4.13
CA ILE A 157 -6.63 14.16 3.02
C ILE A 157 -7.28 14.71 1.76
N PHE A 158 -6.76 15.84 1.29
CA PHE A 158 -7.08 16.39 -0.02
C PHE A 158 -6.11 15.83 -1.05
N ARG A 159 -6.64 15.26 -2.12
CA ARG A 159 -5.88 14.82 -3.29
C ARG A 159 -6.18 15.77 -4.43
N ASP A 160 -5.14 16.49 -4.83
CA ASP A 160 -5.15 17.30 -6.03
C ASP A 160 -4.74 16.43 -7.21
N ASN A 161 -5.73 15.94 -7.94
CA ASN A 161 -5.54 15.04 -9.06
C ASN A 161 -6.05 15.67 -10.36
N ILE A 162 -5.58 16.90 -10.62
CA ILE A 162 -5.86 17.63 -11.85
C ILE A 162 -5.51 16.80 -13.10
N ILE A 163 -4.43 16.04 -13.05
CA ILE A 163 -3.95 15.19 -14.17
C ILE A 163 -5.02 14.15 -14.58
N HIS A 164 -5.82 13.66 -13.64
CA HIS A 164 -6.96 12.77 -13.92
C HIS A 164 -8.29 13.46 -13.62
N SER A 165 -8.34 14.78 -13.78
CA SER A 165 -9.54 15.62 -13.77
C SER A 165 -10.48 15.35 -12.59
N SER A 166 -9.88 15.11 -11.43
CA SER A 166 -10.63 14.77 -10.22
C SER A 166 -10.01 15.43 -8.99
N LEU A 167 -10.86 15.95 -8.12
CA LEU A 167 -10.49 16.38 -6.78
C LEU A 167 -11.11 15.41 -5.80
N ARG A 168 -10.36 15.04 -4.76
CA ARG A 168 -10.88 14.15 -3.72
C ARG A 168 -10.55 14.68 -2.34
N LEU A 169 -11.57 14.88 -1.51
CA LEU A 169 -11.43 15.20 -0.11
C LEU A 169 -11.89 14.00 0.71
N ASN A 170 -10.97 13.38 1.46
CA ASN A 170 -11.31 12.37 2.45
C ASN A 170 -11.23 12.99 3.83
N VAL A 171 -12.14 12.62 4.71
CA VAL A 171 -12.16 12.99 6.12
C VAL A 171 -12.29 11.72 6.95
N THR A 172 -11.50 11.61 8.01
CA THR A 172 -11.52 10.48 8.93
C THR A 172 -11.52 11.00 10.36
N ASN A 173 -12.41 10.49 11.20
CA ASN A 173 -12.34 10.67 12.65
C ASN A 173 -11.30 9.68 13.19
N LEU A 174 -10.24 10.19 13.81
CA LEU A 174 -9.11 9.37 14.27
C LEU A 174 -9.41 8.57 15.53
N GLU A 175 -10.52 8.84 16.22
CA GLU A 175 -10.89 8.10 17.43
C GLU A 175 -11.69 6.83 17.15
N ASN A 176 -12.53 6.85 16.12
CA ASN A 176 -13.40 5.72 15.79
C ASN A 176 -13.22 5.21 14.36
N SER A 177 -12.27 5.76 13.59
CA SER A 177 -11.96 5.40 12.21
C SER A 177 -13.10 5.59 11.20
N ASN A 178 -14.22 6.21 11.58
CA ASN A 178 -15.28 6.56 10.64
C ASN A 178 -14.73 7.55 9.62
N SER A 179 -15.00 7.30 8.34
CA SER A 179 -14.47 8.11 7.26
C SER A 179 -15.55 8.43 6.23
N CYS A 180 -15.34 9.53 5.51
CA CYS A 180 -16.13 9.88 4.36
C CYS A 180 -15.26 10.50 3.27
N ALA A 181 -15.71 10.40 2.02
CA ALA A 181 -15.02 10.94 0.87
C ALA A 181 -15.99 11.70 -0.04
N LEU A 182 -15.52 12.84 -0.54
CA LEU A 182 -16.13 13.56 -1.65
C LEU A 182 -15.18 13.48 -2.84
N VAL A 183 -15.70 13.06 -3.98
CA VAL A 183 -14.98 13.03 -5.25
C VAL A 183 -15.69 13.94 -6.23
N ILE A 184 -15.00 14.99 -6.68
CA ILE A 184 -15.50 15.90 -7.70
C ILE A 184 -14.75 15.55 -8.99
N LYS A 185 -15.47 15.04 -9.98
CA LYS A 185 -14.96 14.85 -11.34
C LYS A 185 -15.30 16.10 -12.14
N TYR A 186 -14.36 16.57 -12.96
CA TYR A 186 -14.60 17.67 -13.89
C TYR A 186 -14.00 17.33 -15.24
N ASN A 187 -14.53 17.92 -16.31
CA ASN A 187 -14.01 17.72 -17.66
C ASN A 187 -13.05 18.89 -17.97
N PRO A 188 -11.74 18.66 -18.16
CA PRO A 188 -10.85 19.71 -18.60
C PRO A 188 -11.25 20.05 -20.04
N ARG A 189 -11.72 21.27 -20.26
CA ARG A 189 -11.94 21.79 -21.62
C ARG A 189 -10.60 22.05 -22.29
#